data_AF-A0A935D436-F1
#
_entry.id   AF-A0A935D436-F1
#
_cell.length_a   1.000
_cell.length_b   1.000
_cell.length_c   1.000
_cell.angle_alpha   90.00
_cell.angle_beta   90.00
_cell.angle_gamma   90.00
#
_symmetry.space_group_name_H-M   'P 1'
#
loop_
_entity.id
_entity.type
_entity.pdbx_description
1 polymer ?
#
loop_
_entity_poly.entity_id
_entity_poly.type
_entity_poly.pdbx_seq_one_letter_code
_entity_poly.pdbx_strand_id
1 'polypeptide(L)'
;MRPSHAPRSRWFAVGAVSALVAGALCAAVSCATSDASPDDAKDASRPGDSATEPVDAGPDVADAGPETGCDAADPRCTVREATCDEVDWCRTPTVANPLHAFTAVWGSSKNDVWAVGSGGTIAHFDGTNWALTESGVRNTFFAVWGSGPNDVWAVSDSQVILHCSGFRGPQTTWEAVPTPLPVASSAYIDAIWGSSPTDIRIGGRAFDTKDPFTGRNTSGDRFISYPNPDGGPEAGLAWAPQTGSPYIRGIWGSSANDVWMVADNSVYVPHERGLTLHGTPTDGGPPETDAGYPLDPLTWTRVDSQSNVTLEGVWGSSASDVWAVGRLGTIRHITPADDRWQRVESPSQEDLHWVWGAGPSDVWAVGNGGTILHFDGRSFTKSTAQLPLGAKPSLRGIWGSSPNDVWIVGEGIVLHYTGPKAKPAPQGDGG
;
A
#
# COMPACT_ATOMS: atom_id res chain seq x y z
N MET A 1 39.26 36.07 -59.04
CA MET A 1 38.80 37.30 -59.72
C MET A 1 37.41 37.66 -59.21
N ARG A 2 37.16 38.95 -58.91
CA ARG A 2 35.82 39.62 -58.87
C ARG A 2 35.49 40.09 -60.32
N PRO A 3 34.24 40.45 -60.73
CA PRO A 3 33.27 41.41 -60.15
C PRO A 3 31.85 40.82 -59.90
N SER A 4 30.95 41.32 -59.02
CA SER A 4 30.13 42.57 -59.00
C SER A 4 29.20 42.75 -60.22
N HIS A 5 27.89 43.01 -60.09
CA HIS A 5 27.26 44.16 -59.40
C HIS A 5 25.83 43.91 -58.86
N ALA A 6 25.44 44.75 -57.88
CA ALA A 6 24.05 45.06 -57.50
C ALA A 6 23.65 46.47 -57.98
N PRO A 7 22.37 46.88 -57.86
CA PRO A 7 22.13 48.07 -57.03
C PRO A 7 20.80 48.09 -56.22
N ARG A 8 20.91 48.55 -54.96
CA ARG A 8 20.17 49.67 -54.29
C ARG A 8 18.63 49.69 -54.22
N SER A 9 17.96 50.30 -53.23
CA SER A 9 18.18 50.63 -51.79
C SER A 9 17.09 51.62 -51.32
N ARG A 10 16.56 51.53 -50.08
CA ARG A 10 16.32 52.70 -49.19
C ARG A 10 15.95 52.31 -47.75
N TRP A 11 16.32 53.19 -46.82
CA TRP A 11 16.23 53.11 -45.35
C TRP A 11 15.07 54.05 -44.86
N PHE A 12 14.56 54.06 -43.61
CA PHE A 12 15.24 54.29 -42.32
C PHE A 12 14.36 53.93 -41.09
N ALA A 13 15.00 53.77 -39.91
CA ALA A 13 14.39 53.80 -38.56
C ALA A 13 14.17 55.27 -38.08
N VAL A 14 13.65 55.64 -36.90
CA VAL A 14 13.85 55.24 -35.48
C VAL A 14 12.71 55.85 -34.64
N GLY A 15 12.40 55.32 -33.45
CA GLY A 15 11.67 56.09 -32.41
C GLY A 15 11.29 55.28 -31.16
N ALA A 16 11.97 55.53 -30.04
CA ALA A 16 11.65 54.95 -28.73
C ALA A 16 11.28 56.04 -27.72
N VAL A 17 10.37 55.74 -26.79
CA VAL A 17 10.16 56.53 -25.55
C VAL A 17 9.87 55.57 -24.40
N SER A 18 10.67 55.68 -23.34
CA SER A 18 10.41 55.09 -22.02
C SER A 18 9.98 56.19 -21.06
N ALA A 19 9.14 55.87 -20.07
CA ALA A 19 8.86 56.77 -18.94
C ALA A 19 8.89 56.00 -17.62
N LEU A 20 9.59 56.58 -16.64
CA LEU A 20 9.79 56.08 -15.27
C LEU A 20 9.11 57.06 -14.31
N VAL A 21 8.32 56.56 -13.35
CA VAL A 21 8.01 57.27 -12.10
C VAL A 21 7.99 56.24 -10.96
N ALA A 22 8.47 56.64 -9.79
CA ALA A 22 8.70 55.76 -8.65
C ALA A 22 7.82 56.09 -7.43
N GLY A 23 7.60 55.07 -6.59
CA GLY A 23 7.57 55.21 -5.13
C GLY A 23 6.24 55.56 -4.45
N ALA A 24 5.77 54.66 -3.57
CA ALA A 24 5.51 54.97 -2.15
C ALA A 24 5.26 53.67 -1.35
N LEU A 25 5.99 53.47 -0.25
CA LEU A 25 5.56 52.59 0.84
C LEU A 25 4.58 53.37 1.73
N CYS A 26 3.53 52.70 2.23
CA CYS A 26 2.92 53.06 3.50
C CYS A 26 2.20 51.84 4.10
N ALA A 27 2.41 51.60 5.41
CA ALA A 27 1.65 50.64 6.20
C ALA A 27 0.86 51.38 7.28
N ALA A 28 -0.44 51.08 7.39
CA ALA A 28 -1.33 51.43 8.51
C ALA A 28 -2.50 50.43 8.45
N VAL A 29 -2.68 49.55 9.43
CA VAL A 29 -3.39 49.76 10.71
C VAL A 29 -4.91 49.91 10.55
N SER A 30 -5.60 49.02 11.28
CA SER A 30 -7.05 48.87 11.42
C SER A 30 -7.81 50.15 11.80
N CYS A 31 -9.04 50.29 11.28
CA CYS A 31 -10.17 50.87 12.01
C CYS A 31 -11.49 50.22 11.57
N ALA A 32 -12.39 49.98 12.53
CA ALA A 32 -13.76 49.53 12.31
C ALA A 32 -14.75 50.63 12.72
N THR A 33 -15.91 50.71 12.06
CA THR A 33 -17.22 51.31 12.44
C THR A 33 -18.06 51.30 11.15
N SER A 34 -19.13 50.51 10.99
CA SER A 34 -20.44 50.43 11.67
C SER A 34 -21.55 51.24 10.97
N ASP A 35 -22.79 50.80 11.17
CA ASP A 35 -24.08 51.40 10.77
C ASP A 35 -24.51 51.18 9.30
N ALA A 36 -25.74 50.72 8.97
CA ALA A 36 -26.89 50.35 9.81
C ALA A 36 -27.83 49.30 9.14
N SER A 37 -28.67 48.66 9.96
CA SER A 37 -29.98 48.04 9.60
C SER A 37 -31.06 48.75 10.45
N PRO A 38 -32.37 48.70 10.11
CA PRO A 38 -33.23 47.50 10.25
C PRO A 38 -34.17 47.35 9.01
N ASP A 39 -35.28 46.61 8.94
CA ASP A 39 -36.12 45.75 9.83
C ASP A 39 -36.31 44.36 9.14
N ASP A 40 -37.14 43.37 9.52
CA ASP A 40 -38.29 43.24 10.42
C ASP A 40 -38.34 41.82 11.05
N ALA A 41 -38.91 41.66 12.25
CA ALA A 41 -39.09 40.35 12.89
C ALA A 41 -40.23 40.35 13.95
N LYS A 42 -40.64 39.14 14.39
CA LYS A 42 -41.61 38.78 15.47
C LYS A 42 -43.07 38.52 14.99
N ASP A 43 -43.92 37.73 15.67
CA ASP A 43 -43.79 37.14 17.02
C ASP A 43 -44.48 35.76 17.23
N ALA A 44 -44.23 35.20 18.42
CA ALA A 44 -44.51 33.89 19.02
C ALA A 44 -45.97 33.37 19.13
N SER A 45 -46.10 32.08 19.49
CA SER A 45 -46.67 31.70 20.80
C SER A 45 -46.50 30.19 21.16
N ARG A 46 -46.39 29.91 22.46
CA ARG A 46 -46.48 28.59 23.13
C ARG A 46 -47.67 28.62 24.11
N PRO A 47 -48.37 27.50 24.31
CA PRO A 47 -48.34 26.78 25.60
C PRO A 47 -48.17 25.26 25.39
N GLY A 48 -47.92 24.39 26.37
CA GLY A 48 -47.84 24.58 27.81
C GLY A 48 -48.92 23.82 28.58
N ASP A 49 -48.86 22.48 28.66
CA ASP A 49 -49.17 21.76 29.92
C ASP A 49 -48.84 20.24 29.94
N SER A 50 -48.62 19.80 31.19
CA SER A 50 -48.37 18.47 31.77
C SER A 50 -48.91 17.18 31.11
N ALA A 51 -48.04 16.15 31.04
CA ALA A 51 -48.31 14.82 31.62
C ALA A 51 -47.00 13.99 31.73
N THR A 52 -46.51 13.78 32.95
CA THR A 52 -45.45 12.81 33.28
C THR A 52 -46.07 11.48 33.72
N GLU A 53 -45.67 10.38 33.09
CA GLU A 53 -45.84 9.02 33.63
C GLU A 53 -44.47 8.30 33.56
N PRO A 54 -44.11 7.48 34.56
CA PRO A 54 -42.74 6.99 34.72
C PRO A 54 -42.48 5.71 33.91
N VAL A 55 -41.29 5.62 33.31
CA VAL A 55 -40.77 4.33 32.82
C VAL A 55 -40.02 3.67 33.97
N ASP A 56 -40.44 2.46 34.33
CA ASP A 56 -40.10 1.79 35.57
C ASP A 56 -38.60 1.44 35.68
N ALA A 57 -38.03 1.68 36.87
CA ALA A 57 -36.62 1.38 37.16
C ALA A 57 -36.50 -0.04 37.70
N GLY A 58 -36.54 -1.02 36.79
CA GLY A 58 -36.21 -2.41 37.11
C GLY A 58 -34.75 -2.52 37.63
N PRO A 59 -34.51 -3.24 38.74
CA PRO A 59 -33.20 -3.26 39.39
C PRO A 59 -32.19 -4.20 38.70
N ASP A 60 -30.92 -3.96 39.01
CA ASP A 60 -29.79 -4.89 38.88
C ASP A 60 -29.40 -5.35 37.47
N VAL A 61 -28.90 -4.41 36.65
CA VAL A 61 -27.85 -4.77 35.69
C VAL A 61 -26.56 -5.01 36.48
N ALA A 62 -26.40 -6.23 36.98
CA ALA A 62 -25.19 -6.65 37.66
C ALA A 62 -24.01 -6.68 36.67
N ASP A 63 -23.02 -5.83 36.95
CA ASP A 63 -21.61 -5.96 36.55
C ASP A 63 -21.36 -6.51 35.13
N ALA A 64 -21.78 -5.75 34.12
CA ALA A 64 -21.33 -5.95 32.74
C ALA A 64 -19.84 -5.57 32.62
N GLY A 65 -18.97 -6.50 33.05
CA GLY A 65 -17.58 -6.53 32.62
C GLY A 65 -17.50 -6.54 31.09
N PRO A 66 -16.34 -6.18 30.50
CA PRO A 66 -16.23 -6.05 29.05
C PRO A 66 -16.53 -7.40 28.39
N GLU A 67 -17.69 -7.51 27.74
CA GLU A 67 -18.03 -8.68 26.94
C GLU A 67 -17.00 -8.78 25.80
N THR A 68 -16.06 -9.70 25.97
CA THR A 68 -15.28 -10.23 24.85
C THR A 68 -16.27 -10.90 23.91
N GLY A 69 -16.72 -10.17 22.89
CA GLY A 69 -17.82 -10.53 21.99
C GLY A 69 -17.52 -11.71 21.06
N CYS A 70 -17.15 -12.84 21.65
CA CYS A 70 -16.78 -14.07 20.98
C CYS A 70 -17.52 -15.25 21.60
N ASP A 71 -18.49 -15.78 20.85
CA ASP A 71 -19.13 -17.05 21.17
C ASP A 71 -18.16 -18.21 20.88
N ALA A 72 -18.14 -19.21 21.75
CA ALA A 72 -17.36 -20.43 21.54
C ALA A 72 -17.82 -21.25 20.32
N ALA A 73 -19.03 -20.99 19.81
CA ALA A 73 -19.53 -21.58 18.58
C ALA A 73 -19.03 -20.89 17.28
N ASP A 74 -18.48 -19.66 17.35
CA ASP A 74 -18.04 -18.94 16.15
C ASP A 74 -16.64 -19.43 15.69
N PRO A 75 -16.48 -19.97 14.47
CA PRO A 75 -15.18 -20.37 13.93
C PRO A 75 -14.17 -19.21 13.80
N ARG A 76 -14.60 -17.95 13.88
CA ARG A 76 -13.74 -16.75 13.95
C ARG A 76 -13.25 -16.41 15.34
N CYS A 77 -13.61 -17.19 16.36
CA CYS A 77 -13.17 -16.99 17.74
C CYS A 77 -12.05 -17.95 18.14
N THR A 78 -11.14 -17.44 18.98
CA THR A 78 -10.12 -18.21 19.70
C THR A 78 -10.57 -18.33 21.15
N VAL A 79 -11.05 -19.53 21.53
CA VAL A 79 -11.49 -19.85 22.90
C VAL A 79 -10.37 -20.35 23.81
N ARG A 80 -9.23 -20.73 23.22
CA ARG A 80 -8.05 -21.24 23.92
C ARG A 80 -6.81 -20.76 23.20
N GLU A 81 -5.91 -20.11 23.90
CA GLU A 81 -4.57 -19.85 23.39
C GLU A 81 -3.79 -21.18 23.31
N ALA A 82 -3.34 -21.50 22.11
CA ALA A 82 -2.46 -22.64 21.87
C ALA A 82 -1.00 -22.28 22.22
N THR A 83 -0.22 -23.27 22.65
CA THR A 83 1.22 -23.04 22.83
C THR A 83 1.94 -23.07 21.48
N CYS A 84 3.13 -22.48 21.40
CA CYS A 84 3.95 -22.51 20.18
C CYS A 84 4.23 -23.94 19.67
N ASP A 85 4.33 -24.93 20.56
CA ASP A 85 4.57 -26.34 20.22
C ASP A 85 3.34 -27.07 19.64
N GLU A 86 2.13 -26.56 19.87
CA GLU A 86 0.86 -27.15 19.40
C GLU A 86 0.47 -26.75 17.97
N VAL A 87 1.12 -25.72 17.41
CA VAL A 87 0.74 -25.05 16.16
C VAL A 87 1.93 -24.89 15.22
N ASP A 88 1.68 -24.51 13.97
CA ASP A 88 2.75 -24.25 13.00
C ASP A 88 3.40 -22.88 13.24
N TRP A 89 2.58 -21.82 13.40
CA TRP A 89 3.01 -20.43 13.54
C TRP A 89 3.01 -19.94 14.99
N CYS A 90 4.15 -19.46 15.49
CA CYS A 90 4.27 -18.94 16.85
C CYS A 90 4.09 -17.43 16.89
N ARG A 91 3.51 -16.91 17.98
CA ARG A 91 3.37 -15.47 18.19
C ARG A 91 4.69 -14.88 18.66
N THR A 92 5.22 -13.93 17.90
CA THR A 92 6.41 -13.17 18.31
C THR A 92 5.98 -11.92 19.07
N PRO A 93 6.55 -11.62 20.25
CA PRO A 93 6.32 -10.35 20.93
C PRO A 93 6.68 -9.17 20.02
N THR A 94 5.76 -8.22 19.90
CA THR A 94 5.99 -6.95 19.18
C THR A 94 5.94 -5.78 20.15
N VAL A 95 6.70 -4.74 19.81
CA VAL A 95 6.77 -3.46 20.55
C VAL A 95 5.73 -2.44 20.10
N ALA A 96 4.95 -2.76 19.06
CA ALA A 96 3.87 -1.89 18.57
C ALA A 96 2.69 -1.82 19.56
N ASN A 97 1.97 -0.69 19.52
CA ASN A 97 0.72 -0.52 20.24
C ASN A 97 -0.31 -1.56 19.74
N PRO A 98 -0.94 -2.38 20.61
CA PRO A 98 -1.93 -3.38 20.19
C PRO A 98 -3.19 -2.80 19.54
N LEU A 99 -3.43 -1.49 19.67
CA LEU A 99 -4.51 -0.77 18.96
C LEU A 99 -4.15 -0.44 17.50
N HIS A 100 -2.91 -0.65 17.08
CA HIS A 100 -2.46 -0.43 15.71
C HIS A 100 -2.36 -1.76 14.96
N ALA A 101 -2.72 -1.75 13.67
CA ALA A 101 -2.53 -2.88 12.78
C ALA A 101 -1.26 -2.69 11.96
N PHE A 102 -0.46 -3.76 11.83
CA PHE A 102 0.51 -3.87 10.76
C PHE A 102 -0.22 -4.23 9.46
N THR A 103 0.18 -3.59 8.36
CA THR A 103 -0.42 -3.72 7.03
C THR A 103 0.48 -4.53 6.09
N ALA A 104 1.79 -4.34 6.16
CA ALA A 104 2.76 -5.02 5.32
C ALA A 104 4.05 -5.37 6.08
N VAL A 105 4.75 -6.38 5.55
CA VAL A 105 6.04 -6.86 6.03
C VAL A 105 6.96 -7.17 4.85
N TRP A 106 8.23 -6.85 4.99
CA TRP A 106 9.31 -7.14 4.05
C TRP A 106 10.61 -7.36 4.82
N GLY A 107 11.60 -8.03 4.24
CA GLY A 107 12.94 -8.07 4.82
C GLY A 107 14.03 -8.26 3.76
N SER A 108 15.28 -7.99 4.13
CA SER A 108 16.45 -8.38 3.32
C SER A 108 17.07 -9.70 3.77
N SER A 109 16.82 -10.11 5.02
CA SER A 109 17.31 -11.37 5.59
C SER A 109 16.51 -11.77 6.83
N LYS A 110 16.72 -12.99 7.33
CA LYS A 110 16.17 -13.45 8.63
C LYS A 110 16.51 -12.56 9.85
N ASN A 111 17.50 -11.66 9.72
CA ASN A 111 17.94 -10.75 10.77
C ASN A 111 17.67 -9.27 10.44
N ASP A 112 16.91 -9.00 9.37
CA ASP A 112 16.54 -7.66 8.93
C ASP A 112 15.14 -7.72 8.29
N VAL A 113 14.13 -7.56 9.15
CA VAL A 113 12.71 -7.60 8.76
C VAL A 113 12.03 -6.31 9.23
N TRP A 114 11.23 -5.72 8.37
CA TRP A 114 10.52 -4.47 8.57
C TRP A 114 9.02 -4.70 8.47
N ALA A 115 8.26 -4.14 9.41
CA ALA A 115 6.82 -4.16 9.41
C ALA A 115 6.28 -2.73 9.57
N VAL A 116 5.30 -2.36 8.74
CA VAL A 116 4.70 -1.01 8.75
C VAL A 116 3.19 -1.11 8.96
N GLY A 117 2.56 -0.01 9.38
CA GLY A 117 1.15 -0.05 9.74
C GLY A 117 0.51 1.29 10.07
N SER A 118 -0.65 1.20 10.73
CA SER A 118 -1.48 2.35 11.11
C SER A 118 -0.82 3.24 12.17
N GLY A 119 -1.17 4.53 12.18
CA GLY A 119 -0.76 5.47 13.22
C GLY A 119 0.73 5.83 13.20
N GLY A 120 1.38 5.73 12.04
CA GLY A 120 2.82 5.94 11.87
C GLY A 120 3.70 4.78 12.32
N THR A 121 3.12 3.60 12.57
CA THR A 121 3.88 2.46 13.12
C THR A 121 4.86 1.92 12.08
N ILE A 122 6.15 1.98 12.42
CA ILE A 122 7.24 1.31 11.70
C ILE A 122 8.05 0.54 12.74
N ALA A 123 8.20 -0.76 12.54
CA ALA A 123 8.97 -1.66 13.39
C ALA A 123 10.03 -2.41 12.59
N HIS A 124 11.17 -2.66 13.22
CA HIS A 124 12.31 -3.41 12.68
C HIS A 124 12.66 -4.58 13.57
N PHE A 125 13.06 -5.71 12.99
CA PHE A 125 13.57 -6.90 13.66
C PHE A 125 15.05 -7.10 13.34
N ASP A 126 15.90 -7.07 14.37
CA ASP A 126 17.36 -7.15 14.26
C ASP A 126 17.94 -8.58 14.26
N GLY A 127 17.08 -9.59 14.13
CA GLY A 127 17.43 -11.01 14.33
C GLY A 127 17.23 -11.50 15.76
N THR A 128 16.95 -10.61 16.72
CA THR A 128 16.70 -10.94 18.13
C THR A 128 15.41 -10.32 18.65
N ASN A 129 15.18 -9.03 18.42
CA ASN A 129 14.05 -8.28 18.97
C ASN A 129 13.43 -7.35 17.93
N TRP A 130 12.14 -7.06 18.12
CA TRP A 130 11.47 -5.96 17.43
C TRP A 130 11.72 -4.63 18.14
N ALA A 131 12.03 -3.58 17.39
CA ALA A 131 12.20 -2.20 17.85
C ALA A 131 11.35 -1.25 16.98
N LEU A 132 10.76 -0.21 17.58
CA LEU A 132 10.09 0.85 16.82
C LEU A 132 11.10 1.85 16.27
N THR A 133 10.83 2.39 15.08
CA THR A 133 11.56 3.53 14.52
C THR A 133 10.60 4.68 14.29
N GLU A 134 10.99 5.90 14.68
CA GLU A 134 10.16 7.08 14.48
C GLU A 134 10.43 7.72 13.11
N SER A 135 9.37 8.04 12.38
CA SER A 135 9.42 8.74 11.09
C SER A 135 8.88 10.18 11.14
N GLY A 136 8.37 10.62 12.28
CA GLY A 136 7.73 11.93 12.45
C GLY A 136 6.33 12.08 11.86
N VAL A 137 5.86 11.11 11.05
CA VAL A 137 4.51 11.09 10.46
C VAL A 137 3.61 10.07 11.15
N ARG A 138 2.29 10.28 11.10
CA ARG A 138 1.28 9.43 11.78
C ARG A 138 0.30 8.75 10.82
N ASN A 139 0.54 8.84 9.52
CA ASN A 139 -0.30 8.23 8.49
C ASN A 139 -0.27 6.69 8.62
N THR A 140 -1.23 6.02 7.98
CA THR A 140 -1.19 4.56 7.83
C THR A 140 -0.31 4.24 6.63
N PHE A 141 0.82 3.58 6.86
CA PHE A 141 1.56 2.95 5.77
C PHE A 141 0.80 1.72 5.30
N PHE A 142 0.75 1.48 3.99
CA PHE A 142 0.07 0.32 3.41
C PHE A 142 1.06 -0.73 2.89
N ALA A 143 2.23 -0.30 2.41
CA ALA A 143 3.27 -1.21 1.96
C ALA A 143 4.69 -0.77 2.36
N VAL A 144 5.58 -1.77 2.42
CA VAL A 144 7.02 -1.64 2.69
C VAL A 144 7.78 -2.54 1.73
N TRP A 145 8.90 -2.06 1.22
CA TRP A 145 9.81 -2.79 0.34
C TRP A 145 11.24 -2.25 0.50
N GLY A 146 12.24 -3.02 0.10
CA GLY A 146 13.60 -2.52 -0.04
C GLY A 146 14.41 -3.33 -1.04
N SER A 147 15.52 -2.75 -1.53
CA SER A 147 16.51 -3.50 -2.31
C SER A 147 17.56 -4.19 -1.43
N GLY A 148 17.65 -3.80 -0.16
CA GLY A 148 18.60 -4.38 0.81
C GLY A 148 18.55 -3.67 2.17
N PRO A 149 19.43 -4.07 3.12
CA PRO A 149 19.37 -3.62 4.52
C PRO A 149 19.71 -2.14 4.74
N ASN A 150 20.15 -1.42 3.70
CA ASN A 150 20.43 0.02 3.73
C ASN A 150 19.59 0.79 2.70
N ASP A 151 18.49 0.22 2.19
CA ASP A 151 17.61 0.84 1.21
C ASP A 151 16.19 0.31 1.39
N VAL A 152 15.43 0.98 2.27
CA VAL A 152 14.09 0.56 2.71
C VAL A 152 13.10 1.70 2.51
N TRP A 153 11.92 1.38 2.00
CA TRP A 153 10.89 2.31 1.57
C TRP A 153 9.56 1.98 2.23
N ALA A 154 8.84 2.99 2.72
CA ALA A 154 7.50 2.85 3.29
C ALA A 154 6.55 3.86 2.64
N VAL A 155 5.37 3.40 2.22
CA VAL A 155 4.39 4.22 1.47
C VAL A 155 3.04 4.27 2.16
N SER A 156 2.44 5.46 2.17
CA SER A 156 1.09 5.74 2.68
C SER A 156 0.24 6.39 1.59
N ASP A 157 0.74 7.49 1.05
CA ASP A 157 0.07 8.29 0.04
C ASP A 157 1.10 9.07 -0.79
N SER A 158 0.65 9.71 -1.86
CA SER A 158 1.52 10.47 -2.78
C SER A 158 2.26 11.66 -2.17
N GLN A 159 2.03 11.99 -0.91
CA GLN A 159 2.77 13.02 -0.16
C GLN A 159 3.60 12.42 0.99
N VAL A 160 3.38 11.15 1.33
CA VAL A 160 4.08 10.41 2.37
C VAL A 160 4.65 9.11 1.78
N ILE A 161 5.72 9.30 1.01
CA ILE A 161 6.69 8.27 0.62
C ILE A 161 7.93 8.52 1.49
N LEU A 162 8.35 7.50 2.24
CA LEU A 162 9.55 7.58 3.08
C LEU A 162 10.63 6.62 2.60
N HIS A 163 11.88 7.07 2.71
CA HIS A 163 13.08 6.30 2.46
C HIS A 163 13.94 6.22 3.72
N CYS A 164 14.60 5.09 3.94
CA CYS A 164 15.53 4.87 5.03
C CYS A 164 16.79 4.17 4.52
N SER A 165 17.95 4.73 4.88
CA SER A 165 19.27 4.13 4.63
C SER A 165 19.62 3.00 5.63
N GLY A 166 18.63 2.20 6.04
CA GLY A 166 18.77 1.06 6.94
C GLY A 166 18.69 1.37 8.44
N PHE A 167 18.45 0.32 9.24
CA PHE A 167 18.32 0.42 10.70
C PHE A 167 19.66 0.77 11.35
N ARG A 168 19.65 1.80 12.21
CA ARG A 168 20.80 2.27 12.99
C ARG A 168 20.41 2.47 14.47
N GLY A 169 19.49 1.64 14.96
CA GLY A 169 18.95 1.79 16.32
C GLY A 169 18.23 3.12 16.49
N PRO A 170 18.43 3.83 17.63
CA PRO A 170 17.87 5.16 17.85
C PRO A 170 18.35 6.25 16.87
N GLN A 171 19.34 5.98 16.01
CA GLN A 171 19.82 6.90 14.98
C GLN A 171 19.21 6.62 13.60
N THR A 172 18.23 5.72 13.50
CA THR A 172 17.51 5.44 12.25
C THR A 172 16.73 6.68 11.81
N THR A 173 17.00 7.19 10.62
CA THR A 173 16.28 8.31 10.01
C THR A 173 15.42 7.84 8.86
N TRP A 174 14.20 8.39 8.79
CA TRP A 174 13.32 8.29 7.64
C TRP A 174 13.23 9.65 6.97
N GLU A 175 13.48 9.70 5.67
CA GLU A 175 13.47 10.92 4.86
C GLU A 175 12.27 10.89 3.92
N ALA A 176 11.53 11.99 3.85
CA ALA A 176 10.38 12.09 2.96
C ALA A 176 10.85 12.39 1.52
N VAL A 177 10.42 11.57 0.57
CA VAL A 177 10.80 11.70 -0.85
C VAL A 177 9.62 12.35 -1.61
N PRO A 178 9.80 13.56 -2.19
CA PRO A 178 8.70 14.31 -2.79
C PRO A 178 8.24 13.71 -4.13
N THR A 179 6.94 13.75 -4.40
CA THR A 179 6.38 13.49 -5.74
C THR A 179 6.15 14.81 -6.49
N PRO A 180 6.04 14.81 -7.83
CA PRO A 180 5.72 16.02 -8.59
C PRO A 180 4.24 16.45 -8.51
N LEU A 181 3.41 15.78 -7.70
CA LEU A 181 2.01 16.16 -7.55
C LEU A 181 1.84 17.41 -6.67
N PRO A 182 0.79 18.23 -6.91
CA PRO A 182 0.44 19.30 -6.00
C PRO A 182 0.07 18.76 -4.61
N VAL A 183 0.39 19.51 -3.54
CA VAL A 183 0.04 19.18 -2.14
C VAL A 183 -1.47 19.05 -1.84
N ALA A 184 -2.34 19.33 -2.82
CA ALA A 184 -3.77 19.06 -2.73
C ALA A 184 -4.16 17.64 -3.24
N SER A 185 -3.26 16.93 -3.92
CA SER A 185 -3.48 15.59 -4.46
C SER A 185 -2.84 14.55 -3.53
N SER A 186 -3.67 13.80 -2.80
CA SER A 186 -3.27 12.71 -1.92
C SER A 186 -3.89 11.40 -2.39
N ALA A 187 -3.15 10.69 -3.24
CA ALA A 187 -3.48 9.35 -3.68
C ALA A 187 -3.03 8.35 -2.61
N TYR A 188 -3.90 7.47 -2.10
CA TYR A 188 -3.44 6.35 -1.27
C TYR A 188 -2.54 5.43 -2.10
N ILE A 189 -1.38 5.07 -1.58
CA ILE A 189 -0.42 4.18 -2.23
C ILE A 189 -0.42 2.85 -1.47
N ASP A 190 -1.07 1.86 -2.06
CA ASP A 190 -1.26 0.53 -1.48
C ASP A 190 -0.07 -0.39 -1.71
N ALA A 191 0.71 -0.16 -2.78
CA ALA A 191 1.73 -1.10 -3.24
C ALA A 191 3.06 -0.42 -3.57
N ILE A 192 4.16 -1.08 -3.21
CA ILE A 192 5.52 -0.76 -3.64
C ILE A 192 6.26 -2.05 -3.97
N TRP A 193 7.02 -2.03 -5.07
CA TRP A 193 7.95 -3.09 -5.46
C TRP A 193 9.06 -2.47 -6.31
N GLY A 194 10.26 -3.06 -6.30
CA GLY A 194 11.33 -2.64 -7.20
C GLY A 194 12.22 -3.81 -7.61
N SER A 195 12.90 -3.66 -8.75
CA SER A 195 13.91 -4.60 -9.22
C SER A 195 15.33 -4.23 -8.78
N SER A 196 15.54 -2.98 -8.35
CA SER A 196 16.84 -2.41 -8.00
C SER A 196 16.65 -1.12 -7.18
N PRO A 197 17.70 -0.54 -6.57
CA PRO A 197 17.60 0.76 -5.87
C PRO A 197 17.16 1.93 -6.77
N THR A 198 17.11 1.75 -8.09
CA THR A 198 16.78 2.80 -9.07
C THR A 198 15.59 2.47 -9.99
N ASP A 199 15.04 1.25 -9.89
CA ASP A 199 13.78 0.84 -10.53
C ASP A 199 12.82 0.39 -9.44
N ILE A 200 12.07 1.37 -8.94
CA ILE A 200 11.06 1.26 -7.89
C ILE A 200 9.75 1.74 -8.50
N ARG A 201 8.70 0.97 -8.26
CA ARG A 201 7.36 1.14 -8.79
C ARG A 201 6.40 1.20 -7.61
N ILE A 202 5.66 2.29 -7.52
CA ILE A 202 4.64 2.50 -6.49
C ILE A 202 3.29 2.66 -7.17
N GLY A 203 2.26 2.04 -6.61
CA GLY A 203 0.93 2.00 -7.19
C GLY A 203 -0.14 2.16 -6.12
N GLY A 204 -1.28 2.72 -6.51
CA GLY A 204 -2.37 2.92 -5.59
C GLY A 204 -3.63 3.42 -6.26
N ARG A 205 -4.39 4.23 -5.53
CA ARG A 205 -5.64 4.80 -6.03
C ARG A 205 -5.35 5.82 -7.12
N ALA A 206 -6.15 5.81 -8.18
CA ALA A 206 -6.05 6.81 -9.25
C ALA A 206 -6.15 8.26 -8.73
N PHE A 207 -5.31 9.12 -9.29
CA PHE A 207 -5.14 10.53 -8.96
C PHE A 207 -5.20 11.42 -10.19
N ASP A 208 -5.63 12.67 -9.98
CA ASP A 208 -5.68 13.65 -11.06
C ASP A 208 -4.26 14.06 -11.48
N THR A 209 -4.02 13.98 -12.79
CA THR A 209 -2.83 14.45 -13.47
C THR A 209 -3.22 15.35 -14.63
N LYS A 210 -2.24 16.03 -15.23
CA LYS A 210 -2.46 16.84 -16.43
C LYS A 210 -1.63 16.28 -17.58
N ASP A 211 -2.32 15.87 -18.63
CA ASP A 211 -1.71 15.49 -19.89
C ASP A 211 -0.93 16.70 -20.44
N PRO A 212 0.37 16.57 -20.71
CA PRO A 212 1.25 17.69 -21.05
C PRO A 212 1.07 18.18 -22.48
N PHE A 213 0.68 17.29 -23.40
CA PHE A 213 0.60 17.56 -24.83
C PHE A 213 -0.72 18.24 -25.21
N THR A 214 -1.81 17.80 -24.60
CA THR A 214 -3.17 18.30 -24.84
C THR A 214 -3.62 19.31 -23.78
N GLY A 215 -2.89 19.40 -22.65
CA GLY A 215 -3.25 20.22 -21.50
C GLY A 215 -4.53 19.76 -20.78
N ARG A 216 -5.04 18.56 -21.09
CA ARG A 216 -6.27 18.00 -20.52
C ARG A 216 -6.00 17.36 -19.17
N ASN A 217 -7.02 17.29 -18.32
CA ASN A 217 -6.93 16.48 -17.11
C ASN A 217 -7.02 14.99 -17.52
N THR A 218 -6.17 14.17 -16.92
CA THR A 218 -6.16 12.71 -17.08
C THR A 218 -5.92 12.06 -15.71
N SER A 219 -5.96 10.74 -15.63
CA SER A 219 -5.69 10.01 -14.39
C SER A 219 -4.34 9.29 -14.47
N GLY A 220 -3.62 9.28 -13.35
CA GLY A 220 -2.50 8.39 -13.10
C GLY A 220 -2.81 7.45 -11.94
N ASP A 221 -2.21 6.27 -11.92
CA ASP A 221 -2.46 5.19 -10.93
C ASP A 221 -1.18 4.71 -10.23
N ARG A 222 -0.02 5.17 -10.70
CA ARG A 222 1.31 4.71 -10.27
C ARG A 222 2.38 5.76 -10.56
N PHE A 223 3.51 5.60 -9.89
CA PHE A 223 4.76 6.31 -10.20
C PHE A 223 5.90 5.31 -10.40
N ILE A 224 6.87 5.72 -11.19
CA ILE A 224 8.11 4.97 -11.44
C ILE A 224 9.29 5.87 -11.07
N SER A 225 10.27 5.30 -10.40
CA SER A 225 11.48 6.03 -10.06
C SER A 225 12.39 6.26 -11.26
N TYR A 226 13.13 7.36 -11.24
CA TYR A 226 14.22 7.61 -12.18
C TYR A 226 15.35 8.41 -11.51
N PRO A 227 16.59 8.38 -12.06
CA PRO A 227 17.68 9.18 -11.54
C PRO A 227 17.36 10.68 -11.60
N ASN A 228 17.50 11.39 -10.48
CA ASN A 228 17.21 12.83 -10.43
C ASN A 228 18.20 13.62 -11.31
N PRO A 229 17.76 14.29 -12.41
CA PRO A 229 18.67 14.93 -13.36
C PRO A 229 19.25 16.26 -12.85
N ASP A 230 18.62 16.91 -11.88
CA ASP A 230 18.92 18.30 -11.51
C ASP A 230 19.97 18.46 -10.40
N GLY A 231 20.44 17.35 -9.80
CA GLY A 231 21.67 17.32 -9.00
C GLY A 231 21.73 18.22 -7.75
N GLY A 232 20.58 18.62 -7.21
CA GLY A 232 20.47 19.42 -5.99
C GLY A 232 20.85 18.65 -4.71
N PRO A 233 20.56 19.19 -3.51
CA PRO A 233 20.73 18.44 -2.25
C PRO A 233 19.87 17.16 -2.16
N GLU A 234 18.90 17.01 -3.07
CA GLU A 234 18.05 15.83 -3.30
C GLU A 234 18.62 14.88 -4.39
N ALA A 235 19.95 14.87 -4.57
CA ALA A 235 20.62 14.07 -5.59
C ALA A 235 20.51 12.56 -5.31
N GLY A 236 19.48 11.93 -5.90
CA GLY A 236 19.26 10.50 -5.88
C GLY A 236 18.17 10.09 -6.86
N LEU A 237 16.92 10.14 -6.40
CA LEU A 237 15.76 9.54 -7.05
C LEU A 237 14.62 10.56 -7.21
N ALA A 238 13.91 10.51 -8.34
CA ALA A 238 12.71 11.31 -8.61
C ALA A 238 11.57 10.40 -9.12
N TRP A 239 10.33 10.88 -9.06
CA TRP A 239 9.12 10.10 -9.37
C TRP A 239 8.39 10.58 -10.62
N ALA A 240 8.20 9.69 -11.59
CA ALA A 240 7.46 9.95 -12.82
C ALA A 240 6.03 9.36 -12.72
N PRO A 241 4.97 10.18 -12.66
CA PRO A 241 3.59 9.68 -12.68
C PRO A 241 3.30 9.05 -14.04
N GLN A 242 2.66 7.87 -14.03
CA GLN A 242 2.25 7.19 -15.25
C GLN A 242 0.74 7.25 -15.41
N THR A 243 0.26 7.24 -16.65
CA THR A 243 -1.17 7.28 -16.95
C THR A 243 -1.85 5.95 -16.65
N GLY A 244 -3.07 6.03 -16.11
CA GLY A 244 -3.88 4.90 -15.72
C GLY A 244 -5.06 5.30 -14.81
N SER A 245 -6.11 4.50 -14.83
CA SER A 245 -7.32 4.65 -14.01
C SER A 245 -7.62 3.55 -12.98
N PRO A 246 -7.11 2.30 -13.07
CA PRO A 246 -7.43 1.30 -12.05
C PRO A 246 -6.72 1.63 -10.73
N TYR A 247 -7.29 1.16 -9.62
CA TYR A 247 -6.63 1.14 -8.32
C TYR A 247 -5.65 -0.03 -8.30
N ILE A 248 -4.34 0.23 -8.25
CA ILE A 248 -3.33 -0.82 -8.06
C ILE A 248 -3.36 -1.27 -6.59
N ARG A 249 -3.53 -2.57 -6.36
CA ARG A 249 -3.64 -3.19 -5.02
C ARG A 249 -2.35 -3.91 -4.61
N GLY A 250 -1.64 -4.49 -5.57
CA GLY A 250 -0.39 -5.20 -5.36
C GLY A 250 0.47 -5.19 -6.61
N ILE A 251 1.80 -5.14 -6.42
CA ILE A 251 2.81 -5.16 -7.48
C ILE A 251 3.84 -6.23 -7.11
N TRP A 252 4.21 -7.06 -8.08
CA TRP A 252 5.33 -7.98 -7.98
C TRP A 252 5.97 -8.13 -9.36
N GLY A 253 7.28 -8.32 -9.44
CA GLY A 253 7.96 -8.63 -10.70
C GLY A 253 9.08 -9.64 -10.51
N SER A 254 9.40 -10.35 -11.59
CA SER A 254 10.59 -11.20 -11.64
C SER A 254 11.84 -10.43 -12.08
N SER A 255 11.66 -9.29 -12.76
CA SER A 255 12.72 -8.37 -13.18
C SER A 255 12.15 -7.00 -13.57
N ALA A 256 12.99 -6.00 -13.84
CA ALA A 256 12.58 -4.71 -14.42
C ALA A 256 11.77 -4.83 -15.71
N ASN A 257 11.91 -5.97 -16.42
CA ASN A 257 11.31 -6.26 -17.72
C ASN A 257 10.06 -7.16 -17.63
N ASP A 258 9.69 -7.61 -16.43
CA ASP A 258 8.56 -8.52 -16.22
C ASP A 258 7.92 -8.23 -14.87
N VAL A 259 6.80 -7.50 -14.92
CA VAL A 259 6.10 -7.01 -13.73
C VAL A 259 4.61 -7.30 -13.86
N TRP A 260 4.04 -7.83 -12.80
CA TRP A 260 2.63 -8.14 -12.62
C TRP A 260 2.00 -7.20 -11.59
N MET A 261 0.77 -6.77 -11.87
CA MET A 261 -0.04 -5.99 -10.94
C MET A 261 -1.42 -6.61 -10.79
N VAL A 262 -1.97 -6.60 -9.58
CA VAL A 262 -3.40 -6.82 -9.31
C VAL A 262 -4.08 -5.47 -9.07
N ALA A 263 -5.25 -5.28 -9.67
CA ALA A 263 -5.90 -3.98 -9.70
C ALA A 263 -7.44 -4.05 -9.73
N ASP A 264 -8.09 -2.94 -9.40
CA ASP A 264 -9.55 -2.79 -9.40
C ASP A 264 -9.96 -1.51 -10.14
N ASN A 265 -10.69 -1.65 -11.25
CA ASN A 265 -11.21 -0.52 -12.02
C ASN A 265 -12.72 -0.32 -11.84
N SER A 266 -13.33 -0.98 -10.84
CA SER A 266 -14.79 -1.05 -10.71
C SER A 266 -15.48 0.25 -10.31
N VAL A 267 -14.69 1.27 -9.91
CA VAL A 267 -15.15 2.67 -9.77
C VAL A 267 -15.59 3.25 -11.11
N TYR A 268 -14.90 2.90 -12.21
CA TYR A 268 -15.17 3.40 -13.55
C TYR A 268 -15.92 2.37 -14.41
N VAL A 269 -15.57 1.09 -14.30
CA VAL A 269 -16.14 -0.02 -15.09
C VAL A 269 -16.56 -1.13 -14.14
N PRO A 270 -17.82 -1.18 -13.66
CA PRO A 270 -18.22 -1.97 -12.48
C PRO A 270 -17.92 -3.49 -12.48
N HIS A 271 -17.66 -4.08 -13.65
CA HIS A 271 -17.31 -5.49 -13.82
C HIS A 271 -15.80 -5.76 -13.88
N GLU A 272 -14.95 -4.73 -13.97
CA GLU A 272 -13.48 -4.82 -13.96
C GLU A 272 -12.94 -4.91 -12.51
N ARG A 273 -13.35 -5.95 -11.79
CA ARG A 273 -12.84 -6.30 -10.45
C ARG A 273 -11.80 -7.40 -10.55
N GLY A 274 -10.69 -7.26 -9.82
CA GLY A 274 -9.62 -8.26 -9.85
C GLY A 274 -8.95 -8.36 -11.22
N LEU A 275 -8.71 -7.21 -11.86
CA LEU A 275 -7.87 -7.13 -13.04
C LEU A 275 -6.46 -7.62 -12.72
N THR A 276 -5.82 -8.26 -13.68
CA THR A 276 -4.36 -8.41 -13.68
C THR A 276 -3.77 -7.65 -14.86
N LEU A 277 -2.66 -6.94 -14.61
CA LEU A 277 -1.87 -6.27 -15.64
C LEU A 277 -0.50 -6.95 -15.71
N HIS A 278 -0.04 -7.26 -16.92
CA HIS A 278 1.30 -7.80 -17.18
C HIS A 278 2.09 -6.81 -18.03
N GLY A 279 3.18 -6.30 -17.47
CA GLY A 279 4.09 -5.36 -18.09
C GLY A 279 5.31 -6.09 -18.65
N THR A 280 5.47 -6.02 -19.97
CA THR A 280 6.62 -6.57 -20.71
C THR A 280 7.31 -5.44 -21.50
N PRO A 281 8.56 -5.58 -21.96
CA PRO A 281 9.28 -4.48 -22.60
C PRO A 281 8.56 -3.99 -23.86
N THR A 282 8.57 -2.68 -24.08
CA THR A 282 7.93 -2.07 -25.26
C THR A 282 8.71 -2.38 -26.54
N ASP A 283 8.02 -2.95 -27.53
CA ASP A 283 8.56 -3.20 -28.87
C ASP A 283 8.96 -1.86 -29.54
N GLY A 284 10.26 -1.68 -29.76
CA GLY A 284 10.84 -0.45 -30.32
C GLY A 284 11.50 0.48 -29.29
N GLY A 285 11.47 0.14 -28.00
CA GLY A 285 11.99 0.95 -26.90
C GLY A 285 10.92 1.82 -26.23
N PRO A 286 11.25 2.51 -25.12
CA PRO A 286 10.32 3.47 -24.51
C PRO A 286 9.98 4.56 -25.53
N PRO A 287 8.73 5.03 -25.61
CA PRO A 287 8.39 6.16 -26.48
C PRO A 287 9.21 7.40 -26.09
N GLU A 288 9.49 8.29 -27.04
CA GLU A 288 10.21 9.53 -26.76
C GLU A 288 9.47 10.32 -25.66
N THR A 289 10.22 10.75 -24.65
CA THR A 289 9.77 11.25 -23.33
C THR A 289 8.44 12.00 -23.32
N ASP A 290 7.46 11.49 -22.57
CA ASP A 290 6.20 12.17 -22.24
C ASP A 290 6.43 13.22 -21.14
N ALA A 291 5.78 14.37 -21.21
CA ALA A 291 5.85 15.47 -20.23
C ALA A 291 7.23 16.09 -19.90
N GLY A 292 8.35 15.49 -20.30
CA GLY A 292 9.66 15.70 -19.67
C GLY A 292 9.92 14.76 -18.48
N TYR A 293 9.02 13.81 -18.20
CA TYR A 293 9.26 12.66 -17.32
C TYR A 293 9.64 11.43 -18.17
N PRO A 294 10.38 10.46 -17.60
CA PRO A 294 10.53 9.16 -18.25
C PRO A 294 9.21 8.39 -18.22
N LEU A 295 8.84 7.86 -19.39
CA LEU A 295 7.77 6.88 -19.53
C LEU A 295 8.17 5.52 -18.97
N ASP A 296 7.17 4.74 -18.56
CA ASP A 296 7.37 3.32 -18.28
C ASP A 296 7.99 2.61 -19.50
N PRO A 297 9.13 1.90 -19.37
CA PRO A 297 9.64 1.06 -20.45
C PRO A 297 8.73 -0.13 -20.78
N LEU A 298 7.77 -0.46 -19.91
CA LEU A 298 6.86 -1.59 -20.08
C LEU A 298 5.57 -1.20 -20.82
N THR A 299 5.21 -2.02 -21.81
CA THR A 299 3.87 -2.08 -22.38
C THR A 299 2.99 -2.95 -21.48
N TRP A 300 1.88 -2.38 -21.00
CA TRP A 300 0.97 -3.04 -20.09
C TRP A 300 -0.18 -3.71 -20.81
N THR A 301 -0.27 -5.03 -20.68
CA THR A 301 -1.37 -5.83 -21.20
C THR A 301 -2.34 -6.19 -20.06
N ARG A 302 -3.64 -6.18 -20.36
CA ARG A 302 -4.66 -6.71 -19.43
C ARG A 302 -4.76 -8.21 -19.64
N VAL A 303 -4.57 -8.98 -18.57
CA VAL A 303 -4.74 -10.44 -18.58
C VAL A 303 -6.01 -10.78 -17.80
N ASP A 304 -6.87 -11.64 -18.36
CA ASP A 304 -8.10 -12.09 -17.71
C ASP A 304 -7.77 -13.06 -16.57
N SER A 305 -7.97 -12.61 -15.33
CA SER A 305 -7.75 -13.37 -14.10
C SER A 305 -8.83 -14.43 -13.84
N GLN A 306 -9.90 -14.46 -14.65
CA GLN A 306 -11.14 -15.20 -14.38
C GLN A 306 -11.72 -14.88 -12.99
N SER A 307 -11.51 -13.66 -12.47
CA SER A 307 -12.11 -13.16 -11.22
C SER A 307 -13.28 -12.22 -11.50
N ASN A 308 -14.25 -12.20 -10.60
CA ASN A 308 -15.34 -11.21 -10.53
C ASN A 308 -15.30 -10.41 -9.21
N VAL A 309 -14.24 -10.60 -8.42
CA VAL A 309 -13.96 -9.93 -7.14
C VAL A 309 -12.53 -9.40 -7.13
N THR A 310 -12.28 -8.40 -6.29
CA THR A 310 -10.97 -7.76 -6.15
C THR A 310 -9.89 -8.80 -5.79
N LEU A 311 -8.75 -8.69 -6.48
CA LEU A 311 -7.50 -9.37 -6.12
C LEU A 311 -6.65 -8.37 -5.33
N GLU A 312 -6.07 -8.84 -4.24
CA GLU A 312 -5.42 -8.02 -3.21
C GLU A 312 -3.89 -8.21 -3.24
N GLY A 313 -3.43 -9.46 -3.39
CA GLY A 313 -2.01 -9.80 -3.42
C GLY A 313 -1.58 -10.51 -4.71
N VAL A 314 -0.32 -10.31 -5.10
CA VAL A 314 0.33 -10.97 -6.24
C VAL A 314 1.77 -11.33 -5.89
N TRP A 315 2.22 -12.51 -6.29
CA TRP A 315 3.59 -13.01 -6.13
C TRP A 315 3.87 -14.08 -7.18
N GLY A 316 5.12 -14.27 -7.60
CA GLY A 316 5.50 -15.39 -8.46
C GLY A 316 6.83 -16.03 -8.08
N SER A 317 7.01 -17.29 -8.47
CA SER A 317 8.31 -17.97 -8.40
C SER A 317 9.17 -17.67 -9.64
N SER A 318 8.56 -17.22 -10.73
CA SER A 318 9.22 -16.83 -11.98
C SER A 318 8.29 -15.96 -12.83
N ALA A 319 8.77 -15.40 -13.94
CA ALA A 319 7.99 -14.59 -14.87
C ALA A 319 6.68 -15.25 -15.40
N SER A 320 6.63 -16.58 -15.36
CA SER A 320 5.53 -17.39 -15.87
C SER A 320 5.02 -18.43 -14.85
N ASP A 321 5.38 -18.28 -13.57
CA ASP A 321 4.76 -19.01 -12.46
C ASP A 321 4.30 -17.98 -11.43
N VAL A 322 3.05 -17.51 -11.57
CA VAL A 322 2.53 -16.35 -10.84
C VAL A 322 1.19 -16.68 -10.18
N TRP A 323 1.05 -16.22 -8.95
CA TRP A 323 -0.06 -16.42 -8.05
C TRP A 323 -0.72 -15.08 -7.73
N ALA A 324 -2.05 -15.05 -7.70
CA ALA A 324 -2.82 -13.91 -7.23
C ALA A 324 -3.92 -14.38 -6.27
N VAL A 325 -4.13 -13.64 -5.19
CA VAL A 325 -5.13 -13.95 -4.16
C VAL A 325 -6.03 -12.75 -3.91
N GLY A 326 -7.22 -12.98 -3.37
CA GLY A 326 -8.12 -11.90 -3.04
C GLY A 326 -9.38 -12.31 -2.29
N ARG A 327 -10.43 -11.54 -2.52
CA ARG A 327 -11.68 -11.60 -1.75
C ARG A 327 -12.42 -12.92 -1.93
N LEU A 328 -13.23 -13.28 -0.93
CA LEU A 328 -14.01 -14.52 -0.88
C LEU A 328 -13.16 -15.81 -1.05
N GLY A 329 -11.92 -15.80 -0.55
CA GLY A 329 -10.99 -16.93 -0.72
C GLY A 329 -10.51 -17.16 -2.15
N THR A 330 -10.55 -16.14 -3.01
CA THR A 330 -10.16 -16.27 -4.42
C THR A 330 -8.66 -16.54 -4.53
N ILE A 331 -8.28 -17.64 -5.17
CA ILE A 331 -6.90 -17.97 -5.56
C ILE A 331 -6.83 -18.19 -7.07
N ARG A 332 -5.80 -17.61 -7.70
CA ARG A 332 -5.47 -17.75 -9.12
C ARG A 332 -4.00 -18.10 -9.27
N HIS A 333 -3.71 -18.92 -10.26
CA HIS A 333 -2.36 -19.37 -10.60
C HIS A 333 -2.21 -19.42 -12.13
N ILE A 334 -1.10 -18.95 -12.67
CA ILE A 334 -0.75 -19.10 -14.09
C ILE A 334 0.64 -19.71 -14.19
N THR A 335 0.77 -20.79 -14.95
CA THR A 335 2.03 -21.51 -15.20
C THR A 335 2.48 -21.31 -16.66
N PRO A 336 3.71 -21.71 -17.04
CA PRO A 336 4.18 -21.60 -18.42
C PRO A 336 3.43 -22.50 -19.42
N ALA A 337 2.58 -23.41 -18.93
CA ALA A 337 1.76 -24.31 -19.73
C ALA A 337 0.33 -23.77 -19.97
N ASP A 338 -0.05 -22.68 -19.29
CA ASP A 338 -1.40 -22.12 -19.33
C ASP A 338 -1.52 -20.99 -20.36
N ASP A 339 -2.68 -20.90 -21.02
CA ASP A 339 -3.07 -19.78 -21.88
C ASP A 339 -3.79 -18.65 -21.12
N ARG A 340 -4.11 -18.88 -19.85
CA ARG A 340 -4.82 -17.97 -18.94
C ARG A 340 -4.71 -18.41 -17.48
N TRP A 341 -4.96 -17.49 -16.55
CA TRP A 341 -5.06 -17.77 -15.12
C TRP A 341 -6.02 -18.92 -14.81
N GLN A 342 -5.51 -19.96 -14.15
CA GLN A 342 -6.30 -21.08 -13.63
C GLN A 342 -6.93 -20.72 -12.28
N ARG A 343 -8.08 -21.36 -12.00
CA ARG A 343 -8.73 -21.29 -10.69
C ARG A 343 -8.18 -22.39 -9.80
N VAL A 344 -7.61 -22.02 -8.67
CA VAL A 344 -7.16 -22.96 -7.64
C VAL A 344 -8.19 -23.02 -6.52
N GLU A 345 -8.47 -24.22 -6.03
CA GLU A 345 -9.42 -24.43 -4.92
C GLU A 345 -8.84 -23.89 -3.61
N SER A 346 -9.66 -23.15 -2.87
CA SER A 346 -9.32 -22.60 -1.55
C SER A 346 -10.10 -23.33 -0.46
N PRO A 347 -9.46 -23.77 0.64
CA PRO A 347 -10.16 -24.31 1.81
C PRO A 347 -10.82 -23.22 2.68
N SER A 348 -10.75 -21.94 2.29
CA SER A 348 -11.36 -20.81 3.00
C SER A 348 -12.18 -19.92 2.07
N GLN A 349 -13.19 -19.25 2.63
CA GLN A 349 -13.99 -18.20 1.97
C GLN A 349 -13.70 -16.80 2.53
N GLU A 350 -12.74 -16.68 3.46
CA GLU A 350 -12.29 -15.39 3.99
C GLU A 350 -11.51 -14.59 2.94
N ASP A 351 -11.59 -13.26 2.97
CA ASP A 351 -10.78 -12.40 2.08
C ASP A 351 -9.28 -12.64 2.37
N LEU A 352 -8.52 -12.99 1.32
CA LEU A 352 -7.07 -13.14 1.36
C LEU A 352 -6.41 -11.81 0.96
N HIS A 353 -5.50 -11.31 1.78
CA HIS A 353 -4.87 -9.98 1.60
C HIS A 353 -3.52 -10.06 0.89
N TRP A 354 -2.71 -11.10 1.15
CA TRP A 354 -1.39 -11.23 0.54
C TRP A 354 -0.97 -12.68 0.31
N VAL A 355 -0.03 -12.86 -0.63
CA VAL A 355 0.56 -14.14 -1.02
C VAL A 355 2.07 -14.01 -1.15
N TRP A 356 2.79 -15.04 -0.72
CA TRP A 356 4.25 -15.16 -0.84
C TRP A 356 4.61 -16.63 -0.96
N GLY A 357 5.72 -16.98 -1.61
CA GLY A 357 6.23 -18.34 -1.62
C GLY A 357 7.75 -18.42 -1.54
N ALA A 358 8.24 -19.56 -1.09
CA ALA A 358 9.66 -19.91 -1.16
C ALA A 358 10.02 -20.61 -2.50
N GLY A 359 9.01 -21.02 -3.26
CA GLY A 359 9.14 -21.64 -4.58
C GLY A 359 7.79 -22.10 -5.15
N PRO A 360 7.76 -22.72 -6.34
CA PRO A 360 6.52 -23.10 -7.03
C PRO A 360 5.70 -24.22 -6.34
N SER A 361 6.26 -24.83 -5.29
CA SER A 361 5.62 -25.88 -4.48
C SER A 361 5.56 -25.54 -2.98
N ASP A 362 5.81 -24.28 -2.61
CA ASP A 362 5.77 -23.80 -1.24
C ASP A 362 5.27 -22.36 -1.25
N VAL A 363 3.94 -22.22 -1.24
CA VAL A 363 3.24 -20.92 -1.37
C VAL A 363 2.26 -20.74 -0.22
N TRP A 364 2.25 -19.54 0.35
CA TRP A 364 1.49 -19.17 1.52
C TRP A 364 0.57 -17.99 1.20
N ALA A 365 -0.68 -18.06 1.66
CA ALA A 365 -1.64 -16.96 1.54
C ALA A 365 -2.29 -16.65 2.89
N VAL A 366 -2.48 -15.37 3.19
CA VAL A 366 -2.98 -14.89 4.50
C VAL A 366 -4.21 -14.00 4.34
N GLY A 367 -5.10 -13.99 5.33
CA GLY A 367 -6.39 -13.32 5.22
C GLY A 367 -7.09 -12.94 6.52
N ASN A 368 -8.36 -12.56 6.40
CA ASN A 368 -9.26 -12.29 7.51
C ASN A 368 -9.38 -13.48 8.48
N GLY A 369 -9.74 -13.19 9.74
CA GLY A 369 -10.11 -14.22 10.72
C GLY A 369 -8.99 -15.20 11.07
N GLY A 370 -7.73 -14.76 11.04
CA GLY A 370 -6.57 -15.61 11.27
C GLY A 370 -6.31 -16.64 10.17
N THR A 371 -6.82 -16.43 8.95
CA THR A 371 -6.65 -17.40 7.85
C THR A 371 -5.20 -17.44 7.39
N ILE A 372 -4.58 -18.62 7.48
CA ILE A 372 -3.28 -18.95 6.89
C ILE A 372 -3.46 -20.22 6.05
N LEU A 373 -3.11 -20.13 4.76
CA LEU A 373 -3.17 -21.21 3.80
C LEU A 373 -1.76 -21.58 3.33
N HIS A 374 -1.48 -22.88 3.20
CA HIS A 374 -0.21 -23.41 2.68
C HIS A 374 -0.44 -24.36 1.51
N PHE A 375 0.26 -24.13 0.40
CA PHE A 375 0.30 -24.98 -0.78
C PHE A 375 1.57 -25.83 -0.80
N ASP A 376 1.39 -27.15 -0.86
CA ASP A 376 2.44 -28.18 -0.79
C ASP A 376 2.95 -28.65 -2.17
N GLY A 377 2.66 -27.89 -3.24
CA GLY A 377 2.85 -28.33 -4.61
C GLY A 377 1.68 -29.13 -5.19
N ARG A 378 0.59 -29.35 -4.43
CA ARG A 378 -0.62 -30.04 -4.89
C ARG A 378 -1.91 -29.31 -4.56
N SER A 379 -2.06 -28.83 -3.32
CA SER A 379 -3.30 -28.22 -2.85
C SER A 379 -3.08 -27.27 -1.67
N PHE A 380 -3.91 -26.23 -1.54
CA PHE A 380 -3.92 -25.40 -0.34
C PHE A 380 -4.59 -26.11 0.83
N THR A 381 -3.93 -26.11 1.98
CA THR A 381 -4.46 -26.57 3.27
C THR A 381 -4.40 -25.43 4.29
N LYS A 382 -5.19 -25.50 5.37
CA LYS A 382 -5.13 -24.52 6.46
C LYS A 382 -3.99 -24.85 7.42
N SER A 383 -3.18 -23.84 7.73
CA SER A 383 -2.14 -23.91 8.76
C SER A 383 -2.64 -23.30 10.08
N THR A 384 -2.00 -23.67 11.18
CA THR A 384 -2.38 -23.35 12.56
C THR A 384 -1.47 -22.30 13.17
N ALA A 385 -2.02 -21.40 14.01
CA ALA A 385 -1.28 -20.30 14.61
C ALA A 385 -1.65 -20.06 16.07
N GLN A 386 -0.68 -19.51 16.82
CA GLN A 386 -0.87 -18.98 18.15
C GLN A 386 -1.58 -17.61 18.08
N LEU A 387 -2.91 -17.64 18.02
CA LEU A 387 -3.75 -16.45 18.01
C LEU A 387 -4.17 -16.07 19.45
N PRO A 388 -4.36 -14.78 19.77
CA PRO A 388 -4.84 -14.34 21.07
C PRO A 388 -6.30 -14.79 21.33
N LEU A 389 -6.71 -14.85 22.60
CA LEU A 389 -8.12 -15.05 22.98
C LEU A 389 -9.04 -13.97 22.37
N GLY A 390 -10.26 -14.38 22.03
CA GLY A 390 -11.28 -13.51 21.42
C GLY A 390 -11.31 -13.60 19.89
N ALA A 391 -11.70 -12.51 19.22
CA ALA A 391 -11.88 -12.50 17.78
C ALA A 391 -10.52 -12.64 17.07
N LYS A 392 -10.45 -13.54 16.08
CA LYS A 392 -9.21 -13.79 15.32
C LYS A 392 -8.84 -12.56 14.49
N PRO A 393 -7.61 -12.05 14.60
CA PRO A 393 -7.17 -10.84 13.90
C PRO A 393 -7.14 -11.07 12.38
N SER A 394 -7.32 -10.02 11.59
CA SER A 394 -6.95 -10.06 10.18
C SER A 394 -5.43 -10.06 10.03
N LEU A 395 -4.94 -11.01 9.24
CA LEU A 395 -3.54 -11.09 8.82
C LEU A 395 -3.42 -10.33 7.49
N ARG A 396 -2.46 -9.42 7.37
CA ARG A 396 -2.41 -8.41 6.29
C ARG A 396 -1.24 -8.63 5.33
N GLY A 397 -0.04 -8.84 5.86
CA GLY A 397 1.16 -9.07 5.06
C GLY A 397 1.85 -10.39 5.40
N ILE A 398 2.52 -10.98 4.40
CA ILE A 398 3.40 -12.14 4.57
C ILE A 398 4.67 -11.99 3.72
N TRP A 399 5.81 -12.34 4.30
CA TRP A 399 7.12 -12.37 3.65
C TRP A 399 8.02 -13.41 4.33
N GLY A 400 8.97 -14.01 3.61
CA GLY A 400 9.98 -14.87 4.22
C GLY A 400 11.35 -14.76 3.55
N SER A 401 12.41 -15.11 4.28
CA SER A 401 13.77 -15.23 3.75
C SER A 401 14.11 -16.65 3.28
N SER A 402 13.34 -17.65 3.74
CA SER A 402 13.51 -19.05 3.38
C SER A 402 12.21 -19.85 3.66
N PRO A 403 12.08 -21.11 3.19
CA PRO A 403 10.96 -21.98 3.54
C PRO A 403 10.67 -22.11 5.05
N ASN A 404 11.70 -21.94 5.89
CA ASN A 404 11.63 -22.10 7.35
C ASN A 404 11.99 -20.80 8.09
N ASP A 405 11.80 -19.64 7.45
CA ASP A 405 11.87 -18.32 8.07
C ASP A 405 10.87 -17.41 7.37
N VAL A 406 9.63 -17.45 7.85
CA VAL A 406 8.50 -16.72 7.24
C VAL A 406 7.75 -15.96 8.33
N TRP A 407 7.38 -14.73 8.01
CA TRP A 407 6.79 -13.74 8.91
C TRP A 407 5.42 -13.30 8.39
N ILE A 408 4.44 -13.28 9.28
CA ILE A 408 3.10 -12.74 9.00
C ILE A 408 2.84 -11.60 9.99
N VAL A 409 2.23 -10.52 9.50
CA VAL A 409 1.84 -9.37 10.32
C VAL A 409 0.37 -9.02 10.11
N GLY A 410 -0.26 -8.42 11.11
CA GLY A 410 -1.67 -8.02 11.04
C GLY A 410 -2.13 -7.15 12.20
N GLU A 411 -3.41 -7.26 12.53
CA GLU A 411 -4.04 -6.52 13.63
C GLU A 411 -3.46 -6.95 15.00
N GLY A 412 -2.61 -6.10 15.58
CA GLY A 412 -1.99 -6.33 16.89
C GLY A 412 -1.09 -7.57 17.00
N ILE A 413 -0.69 -8.19 15.88
CA ILE A 413 -0.03 -9.50 15.86
C ILE A 413 1.14 -9.56 14.86
N VAL A 414 2.18 -10.28 15.29
CA VAL A 414 3.29 -10.77 14.46
C VAL A 414 3.40 -12.28 14.72
N LEU A 415 3.45 -13.07 13.65
CA LEU A 415 3.65 -14.51 13.69
C LEU A 415 4.94 -14.87 12.95
N HIS A 416 5.64 -15.89 13.45
CA HIS A 416 6.87 -16.41 12.86
C HIS A 416 6.77 -17.93 12.67
N TYR A 417 7.15 -18.39 11.47
CA TYR A 417 7.27 -19.81 11.12
C TYR A 417 8.75 -20.16 10.96
N THR A 418 9.20 -21.12 11.77
CA THR A 418 10.59 -21.59 11.84
C THR A 418 10.76 -23.00 11.26
N GLY A 419 9.80 -23.45 10.46
CA GLY A 419 9.73 -24.80 9.90
C GLY A 419 8.76 -25.74 10.64
N PRO A 420 8.59 -26.97 10.14
CA PRO A 420 7.62 -27.92 10.67
C PRO A 420 8.03 -28.41 12.06
N LYS A 421 7.10 -28.32 13.02
CA LYS A 421 7.34 -28.81 14.38
C LYS A 421 7.18 -30.32 14.48
N ALA A 422 7.95 -30.94 15.37
CA ALA A 422 7.79 -32.34 15.70
C ALA A 422 6.43 -32.54 16.39
N LYS A 423 5.49 -33.23 15.73
CA LYS A 423 4.22 -33.58 16.36
C LYS A 423 4.49 -34.41 17.62
N PRO A 424 3.90 -34.09 18.78
CA PRO A 424 4.04 -34.92 19.97
C PRO A 424 3.61 -36.34 19.64
N ALA A 425 4.40 -37.32 20.09
CA ALA A 425 4.04 -38.73 19.93
C ALA A 425 2.67 -38.97 20.56
N PRO A 426 1.78 -39.77 19.93
CA PRO A 426 0.50 -40.09 20.53
C PRO A 426 0.75 -40.69 21.92
N GLN A 427 0.17 -40.06 22.95
CA GLN A 427 0.19 -40.63 24.28
C GLN A 427 -0.53 -41.98 24.18
N GLY A 428 0.22 -43.07 24.34
CA GLY A 428 -0.38 -44.39 24.32
C GLY A 428 -1.29 -44.52 25.52
N ASP A 429 -2.58 -44.77 25.26
CA ASP A 429 -3.55 -45.09 26.30
C ASP A 429 -3.07 -46.35 27.05
N GLY A 430 -2.49 -46.13 28.23
CA GLY A 430 -1.98 -47.19 29.09
C GLY A 430 -3.13 -47.93 29.77
N GLY A 431 -3.61 -48.99 29.13
CA GLY A 431 -4.53 -49.99 29.69
C GLY A 431 -3.82 -51.28 30.09
#